data_AF-A0A529FBZ3-F1
#
_entry.id   AF-A0A529FBZ3-F1
#
_cell.length_a   1.000
_cell.length_b   1.000
_cell.length_c   1.000
_cell.angle_alpha   90.00
_cell.angle_beta   90.00
_cell.angle_gamma   90.00
#
_symmetry.space_group_name_H-M   'P 1'
#
loop_
_entity.id
_entity.type
_entity.pdbx_description
1 polymer ?
#
loop_
_entity_poly.entity_id
_entity_poly.type
_entity_poly.pdbx_seq_one_letter_code
_entity_poly.pdbx_strand_id
1 'polypeptide(L)' 'MFASMAAPVNNPEHGFCRDCLALQRGGGRRCERCGSPRLVRHPELYRLHLAHIDCDAFYAAVEKRDNP' A
#
# COMPACT_ATOMS: atom_id res chain seq x y z
N MET A 1 -10.97 26.50 -7.87
CA MET A 1 -10.61 25.23 -8.57
C MET A 1 -9.91 24.35 -7.53
N PHE A 2 -10.69 23.61 -6.74
CA PHE A 2 -10.15 22.84 -5.62
C PHE A 2 -9.52 21.57 -6.17
N ALA A 3 -8.20 21.44 -6.00
CA ALA A 3 -7.48 20.20 -6.23
C ALA A 3 -8.16 19.10 -5.38
N SER A 4 -8.61 18.04 -6.04
CA SER A 4 -9.09 16.82 -5.40
C SER A 4 -8.04 16.37 -4.39
N MET A 5 -8.31 16.54 -3.08
CA MET A 5 -7.49 15.95 -2.04
C MET A 5 -7.52 14.44 -2.27
N ALA A 6 -6.42 13.89 -2.78
CA ALA A 6 -6.24 12.46 -2.90
C ALA A 6 -6.52 11.85 -1.53
N ALA A 7 -7.46 10.90 -1.48
CA ALA A 7 -7.81 10.23 -0.24
C ALA A 7 -6.52 9.69 0.42
N PRO A 8 -6.35 9.85 1.74
CA PRO A 8 -5.16 9.37 2.42
C PRO A 8 -4.99 7.88 2.11
N VAL A 9 -3.78 7.51 1.65
CA VAL A 9 -3.43 6.13 1.28
C VAL A 9 -3.56 5.17 2.47
N ASN A 10 -3.49 5.72 3.68
CA ASN A 10 -3.75 5.03 4.93
C ASN A 10 -5.15 5.47 5.40
N ASN A 11 -6.20 4.72 5.07
CA ASN A 11 -7.61 4.80 5.54
C ASN A 11 -8.08 3.40 5.96
N PRO A 12 -8.71 3.17 7.13
CA PRO A 12 -8.90 1.80 7.62
C PRO A 12 -10.06 1.14 6.88
N GLU A 13 -10.96 1.97 6.39
CA GLU A 13 -12.09 1.63 5.54
C GLU A 13 -11.69 1.48 4.07
N HIS A 14 -10.44 1.82 3.73
CA HIS A 14 -9.92 1.63 2.37
C HIS A 14 -9.06 0.38 2.30
N GLY A 15 -9.21 -0.33 1.19
CA GLY A 15 -8.37 -1.44 0.80
C GLY A 15 -7.78 -1.22 -0.57
N PHE A 16 -7.07 -2.22 -1.07
CA PHE A 16 -6.67 -2.25 -2.48
C PHE A 16 -6.88 -3.64 -3.08
N CYS A 17 -7.01 -3.68 -4.39
CA CYS A 17 -7.08 -4.93 -5.15
C CYS A 17 -5.65 -5.46 -5.39
N ARG A 18 -5.38 -6.72 -5.06
CA ARG A 18 -4.05 -7.32 -5.30
C ARG A 18 -3.72 -7.55 -6.76
N ASP A 19 -4.72 -7.55 -7.64
CA ASP A 19 -4.52 -7.86 -9.06
C ASP A 19 -4.30 -6.61 -9.91
N CYS A 20 -5.06 -5.54 -9.65
CA CYS A 20 -5.00 -4.31 -10.45
C CYS A 20 -4.53 -3.08 -9.67
N LEU A 21 -4.19 -3.25 -8.38
CA LEU A 21 -3.71 -2.21 -7.46
C LEU A 21 -4.66 -1.02 -7.28
N ALA A 22 -5.91 -1.13 -7.74
CA ALA A 22 -6.89 -0.09 -7.56
C ALA A 22 -7.29 0.03 -6.08
N LEU A 23 -7.25 1.26 -5.56
CA LEU A 23 -7.82 1.60 -4.26
C LEU A 23 -9.31 1.23 -4.25
N GLN A 24 -9.76 0.60 -3.17
CA GLN A 24 -11.14 0.20 -2.94
C GLN A 24 -11.69 0.98 -1.75
N ARG A 25 -12.86 1.59 -1.94
CA ARG A 25 -13.54 2.35 -0.89
C ARG A 25 -14.63 1.47 -0.27
N GLY A 26 -14.65 1.33 1.06
CA GLY A 26 -15.70 0.61 1.78
C GLY A 26 -15.63 -0.92 1.70
N GLY A 27 -16.71 -1.59 2.12
CA GLY A 27 -16.78 -3.03 2.40
C GLY A 27 -17.14 -3.96 1.23
N GLY A 28 -17.03 -3.50 -0.02
CA GLY A 28 -17.35 -4.32 -1.20
C GLY A 28 -16.54 -5.63 -1.25
N ARG A 29 -17.19 -6.72 -1.68
CA ARG A 29 -16.58 -8.07 -1.79
C ARG A 29 -15.76 -8.29 -3.07
N ARG A 30 -15.89 -7.41 -4.06
CA ARG A 30 -15.20 -7.49 -5.36
C ARG A 30 -14.64 -6.14 -5.74
N CYS A 31 -13.54 -6.16 -6.50
CA CYS A 31 -12.91 -4.95 -6.99
C CYS A 31 -13.85 -4.19 -7.94
N GLU A 32 -14.05 -2.91 -7.69
CA GLU A 32 -14.88 -2.02 -8.54
C GLU A 32 -14.27 -1.80 -9.93
N ARG A 33 -12.96 -2.01 -10.08
CA ARG A 33 -12.23 -1.81 -11.34
C ARG A 33 -12.10 -3.08 -12.19
N CYS A 34 -11.78 -4.22 -11.57
CA CYS A 34 -11.48 -5.46 -12.31
C CYS A 34 -12.35 -6.66 -11.92
N GLY A 35 -13.28 -6.53 -10.97
CA GLY A 35 -14.16 -7.62 -10.52
C GLY A 35 -13.49 -8.72 -9.68
N SER A 36 -12.17 -8.64 -9.48
CA SER A 36 -11.42 -9.61 -8.67
C SER A 36 -11.93 -9.67 -7.23
N PRO A 37 -12.03 -10.86 -6.63
CA PRO A 37 -12.34 -11.02 -5.21
C PRO A 37 -11.12 -10.79 -4.31
N ARG A 38 -9.91 -10.62 -4.85
CA ARG A 38 -8.65 -10.51 -4.08
C ARG A 38 -8.41 -9.12 -3.51
N LEU A 39 -9.28 -8.69 -2.61
CA LEU A 39 -9.17 -7.42 -1.90
C LEU A 39 -8.42 -7.59 -0.58
N VAL A 40 -7.57 -6.62 -0.23
CA VAL A 40 -6.88 -6.55 1.06
C VAL A 40 -7.31 -5.30 1.80
N ARG A 41 -7.67 -5.47 3.07
CA ARG A 41 -7.96 -4.42 4.05
C ARG A 41 -7.27 -4.82 5.34
N HIS A 42 -6.65 -3.88 6.04
CA HIS A 42 -5.97 -4.18 7.29
C HIS A 42 -6.37 -3.15 8.35
N PRO A 43 -7.06 -3.55 9.44
CA PRO A 43 -7.48 -2.62 10.47
C PRO A 43 -6.29 -2.00 11.21
N GLU A 44 -5.15 -2.68 11.25
CA GLU A 44 -3.96 -2.20 11.93
C GLU A 44 -3.06 -1.35 11.03
N LEU A 45 -3.44 -1.01 9.79
CA LEU A 45 -2.59 -0.24 8.87
C LEU A 45 -2.11 1.10 9.47
N TYR A 46 -2.78 1.59 10.52
CA TYR A 46 -2.41 2.77 11.31
C TYR A 46 -1.71 2.51 12.62
N ARG A 47 -1.82 1.29 13.12
CA ARG A 47 -1.10 0.85 14.32
C ARG A 47 0.32 0.41 13.93
N LEU A 48 0.47 -0.04 12.69
CA LEU A 48 1.76 -0.38 12.12
C LEU A 48 2.53 0.91 11.81
N HIS A 49 3.74 1.01 12.34
CA HIS A 49 4.66 2.06 11.97
C HIS A 49 5.10 1.85 10.52
N LEU A 50 4.94 2.88 9.69
CA LEU A 50 5.61 2.90 8.39
C LEU A 50 7.10 3.13 8.63
N ALA A 51 7.89 2.07 8.47
CA ALA A 51 9.33 2.21 8.32
C ALA A 51 9.64 2.67 6.89
N HIS A 52 10.29 3.82 6.76
CA HIS A 52 10.88 4.24 5.49
C HIS A 52 12.18 3.47 5.31
N ILE A 53 12.24 2.62 4.28
CA ILE A 53 13.45 1.92 3.91
C ILE A 53 13.98 2.52 2.61
N ASP A 54 15.19 3.05 2.68
CA ASP A 54 15.91 3.51 1.50
C ASP A 54 16.50 2.29 0.79
N CYS A 55 16.06 2.04 -0.44
CA CYS A 55 16.48 0.89 -1.22
C CYS A 55 17.98 0.93 -1.51
N ASP A 56 18.56 2.11 -1.75
CA ASP A 56 19.97 2.27 -2.08
C ASP A 56 20.83 2.05 -0.84
N ALA A 57 20.40 2.57 0.30
CA ALA A 57 21.08 2.33 1.58
C ALA A 57 21.06 0.85 1.97
N PHE A 58 19.94 0.15 1.74
CA PHE A 58 19.85 -1.29 1.97
C PHE A 58 20.76 -2.08 1.03
N TYR A 59 20.73 -1.77 -0.26
CA TYR A 59 21.57 -2.43 -1.26
C TYR A 59 23.07 -2.22 -0.96
N ALA A 60 23.47 -0.98 -0.67
CA ALA A 60 24.85 -0.66 -0.30
C ALA A 60 25.31 -1.41 0.97
N ALA A 61 24.42 -1.60 1.95
CA ALA A 61 24.75 -2.38 3.15
C ALA A 61 24.97 -3.87 2.85
N VAL A 62 24.22 -4.44 1.91
CA VAL A 62 24.41 -5.82 1.43
C VAL A 62 25.72 -5.95 0.67
N GLU A 63 25.96 -5.10 -0.33
CA GLU A 63 27.19 -5.11 -1.13
C GLU A 63 28.43 -4.93 -0.27
N LYS A 64 28.41 -4.00 0.69
CA LYS A 64 29.54 -3.80 1.63
C LYS A 64 29.81 -5.03 2.52
N ARG A 65 28.78 -5.80 2.87
CA ARG A 65 28.95 -7.03 3.66
C ARG A 65 29.55 -8.14 2.81
N ASP A 66 29.05 -8.29 1.59
CA ASP A 66 29.38 -9.41 0.71
C ASP A 66 30.69 -9.19 -0.06
N ASN A 67 31.04 -7.92 -0.33
CA ASN A 67 32.27 -7.49 -0.99
C ASN A 67 32.81 -6.18 -0.38
N PRO A 68 33.42 -6.25 0.83
CA PRO A 68 33.86 -5.07 1.60
C PRO A 68 34.99 -4.26 0.97
#